data_AF-A0AAW0XIV9-F1
#
_entry.id   AF-A0AAW0XIV9-F1
#
_cell.length_a   1.000
_cell.length_b   1.000
_cell.length_c   1.000
_cell.angle_alpha   90.00
_cell.angle_beta   90.00
_cell.angle_gamma   90.00
#
_symmetry.space_group_name_H-M   'P 1'
#
loop_
_entity.id
_entity.type
_entity.pdbx_description
1 polymer ?
#
loop_
_entity_poly.entity_id
_entity_poly.type
_entity_poly.pdbx_seq_one_letter_code
_entity_poly.pdbx_strand_id
1 'polypeptide(L)'
;MLNECLKLEFPELILEIPDISKSNLPLRTLTDETNHRPALATLMEGAFLINQIVGASVLKLKFPITHINYASLLFDNSELKDQNCIWLPNSTGQRDHVLQQLSMIKENFFVQHIAIELLDSHTTLSTSEPIGIVKMKMRLLSQRGWEVKKVHSKDVENCQGDVQALATLILNELTKVSI
;
A
#
# COMPACT_ATOMS: atom_id res chain seq x y z
N MET A 1 21.26 -2.16 -0.20
CA MET A 1 19.87 -1.96 -0.67
C MET A 1 19.70 -0.72 -1.56
N LEU A 2 19.67 0.54 -1.08
CA LEU A 2 19.58 1.72 -1.98
C LEU A 2 20.74 1.78 -2.99
N ASN A 3 21.96 1.54 -2.49
CA ASN A 3 23.18 1.51 -3.28
C ASN A 3 23.20 0.37 -4.33
N GLU A 4 22.49 -0.74 -4.08
CA GLU A 4 22.42 -1.86 -5.03
C GLU A 4 21.45 -1.59 -6.18
N CYS A 5 20.33 -0.89 -5.91
CA CYS A 5 19.42 -0.48 -6.97
C CYS A 5 20.05 0.57 -7.90
N LEU A 6 20.82 1.50 -7.35
CA LEU A 6 21.50 2.54 -8.12
C LEU A 6 22.60 1.96 -9.03
N LYS A 7 23.37 0.98 -8.55
CA LYS A 7 24.39 0.28 -9.35
C LYS A 7 23.82 -0.47 -10.57
N LEU A 8 22.55 -0.87 -10.53
CA LEU A 8 21.91 -1.54 -11.67
C LEU A 8 21.52 -0.58 -12.80
N GLU A 9 21.26 0.70 -12.50
CA GLU A 9 20.92 1.70 -13.52
C GLU A 9 22.14 2.50 -13.98
N PHE A 10 23.09 2.74 -13.07
CA PHE A 10 24.30 3.51 -13.32
C PHE A 10 25.51 2.77 -12.73
N PRO A 11 26.02 1.73 -13.41
CA PRO A 11 27.08 0.86 -12.86
C PRO A 11 28.39 1.60 -12.57
N GLU A 12 28.61 2.75 -13.21
CA GLU A 12 29.80 3.59 -13.05
C GLU A 12 29.67 4.63 -11.93
N LEU A 13 28.50 4.78 -11.32
CA LEU A 13 28.25 5.82 -10.33
C LEU A 13 28.82 5.42 -8.97
N ILE A 14 30.03 5.90 -8.65
CA ILE A 14 30.62 5.82 -7.32
C ILE A 14 29.99 6.93 -6.46
N LEU A 15 28.90 6.60 -5.78
CA LEU A 15 28.31 7.48 -4.77
C LEU A 15 28.94 7.20 -3.41
N GLU A 16 29.76 8.13 -2.95
CA GLU A 16 30.02 8.27 -1.52
C GLU A 16 28.73 8.74 -0.86
N ILE A 17 28.04 7.84 -0.15
CA ILE A 17 26.90 8.23 0.68
C ILE A 17 27.51 9.03 1.84
N PRO A 18 27.22 10.34 1.96
CA PRO A 18 27.73 11.12 3.07
C PRO A 18 27.27 10.47 4.36
N ASP A 19 28.14 10.48 5.38
CA ASP A 19 27.88 9.90 6.69
C ASP A 19 26.88 10.80 7.45
N ILE A 20 25.64 10.84 6.95
CA ILE A 20 24.53 11.58 7.53
C ILE A 20 24.03 10.71 8.68
N SER A 21 24.32 11.13 9.91
CA SER A 21 23.72 10.51 11.09
C SER A 21 22.19 10.52 10.94
N LYS A 22 21.53 9.40 11.27
CA LYS A 22 20.06 9.25 11.17
C LYS A 22 19.26 10.40 11.81
N SER A 23 19.88 11.15 12.72
CA SER A 23 19.33 12.35 13.37
C SER A 23 19.12 13.55 12.45
N ASN A 24 19.76 13.61 11.28
CA ASN A 24 19.80 14.81 10.43
C ASN A 24 18.81 14.77 9.27
N LEU A 25 18.10 13.65 9.06
CA LEU A 25 17.04 13.57 8.06
C LEU A 25 15.71 13.94 8.73
N PRO A 26 14.94 14.90 8.18
CA PRO A 26 13.62 15.21 8.72
C PRO A 26 12.75 13.95 8.68
N LEU A 27 12.36 13.48 9.88
CA LEU A 27 11.49 12.33 10.01
C LEU A 27 10.06 12.78 9.69
N ARG A 28 9.57 12.44 8.51
CA ARG A 28 8.18 12.68 8.16
C ARG A 28 7.31 11.68 8.89
N THR A 29 6.35 12.14 9.68
CA THR A 29 5.41 11.26 10.37
C THR A 29 4.30 10.79 9.41
N LEU A 30 3.56 9.74 9.78
CA LEU A 30 2.38 9.33 9.02
C LEU A 30 1.32 10.43 9.00
N THR A 31 1.21 11.21 10.08
CA THR A 31 0.31 12.36 10.15
C THR A 31 0.69 13.45 9.15
N ASP A 32 1.98 13.77 9.03
CA ASP A 32 2.48 14.74 8.03
C ASP A 32 2.25 14.25 6.60
N GLU A 33 2.34 12.94 6.39
CA GLU A 33 2.07 12.32 5.10
C GLU A 33 0.58 12.42 4.74
N THR A 34 -0.34 12.08 5.64
CA THR A 34 -1.79 12.17 5.40
C THR A 34 -2.27 13.60 5.20
N ASN A 35 -1.64 14.57 5.86
CA ASN A 35 -1.95 16.00 5.68
C ASN A 35 -1.52 16.52 4.31
N HIS A 36 -0.43 15.99 3.76
CA HIS A 36 0.09 16.39 2.45
C HIS A 36 -0.52 15.61 1.29
N ARG A 37 -1.00 14.38 1.55
CA ARG A 37 -1.60 13.49 0.56
C ARG A 37 -3.02 13.11 1.02
N PRO A 38 -4.00 14.03 0.91
CA PRO A 38 -5.34 13.83 1.47
C PRO A 38 -6.07 12.61 0.89
N ALA A 39 -5.88 12.28 -0.39
CA ALA A 39 -6.44 11.06 -0.98
C ALA A 39 -5.91 9.78 -0.32
N LEU A 40 -4.72 9.80 0.29
CA LEU A 40 -4.20 8.68 1.08
C LEU A 40 -4.93 8.53 2.40
N ALA A 41 -5.29 9.67 3.02
CA ALA A 41 -6.11 9.68 4.24
C ALA A 41 -7.51 9.10 3.95
N THR A 42 -8.15 9.54 2.86
CA THR A 42 -9.44 9.02 2.41
C THR A 42 -9.38 7.52 2.11
N LEU A 43 -8.35 7.06 1.39
CA LEU A 43 -8.16 5.62 1.13
C LEU A 43 -8.01 4.82 2.45
N MET A 44 -7.39 5.40 3.47
CA MET A 44 -7.24 4.75 4.78
C MET A 44 -8.58 4.54 5.51
N GLU A 45 -9.61 5.36 5.25
CA GLU A 45 -10.95 5.15 5.80
C GLU A 45 -11.59 3.86 5.28
N GLY A 46 -11.46 3.58 3.98
CA GLY A 46 -11.89 2.32 3.38
C GLY A 46 -11.13 1.12 3.96
N ALA A 47 -9.81 1.26 4.17
CA ALA A 47 -9.01 0.24 4.81
C ALA A 47 -9.42 -0.04 6.26
N PHE A 48 -9.82 1.01 6.99
CA PHE A 48 -10.32 0.89 8.35
C PHE A 48 -11.62 0.09 8.40
N LEU A 49 -12.56 0.34 7.48
CA LEU A 49 -13.78 -0.45 7.36
C LEU A 49 -13.48 -1.94 7.11
N ILE A 50 -12.56 -2.26 6.19
CA ILE A 50 -12.15 -3.65 5.93
C ILE A 50 -11.60 -4.30 7.20
N ASN A 51 -10.68 -3.61 7.90
CA ASN A 51 -10.10 -4.11 9.14
C ASN A 51 -11.17 -4.35 10.23
N GLN A 52 -12.17 -3.48 10.34
CA GLN A 52 -13.30 -3.66 11.27
C GLN A 52 -14.15 -4.89 10.91
N ILE A 53 -14.48 -5.06 9.63
CA ILE A 53 -15.28 -6.19 9.14
C ILE A 53 -14.56 -7.52 9.41
N VAL A 54 -13.26 -7.57 9.14
CA VAL A 54 -12.43 -8.76 9.35
C VAL A 54 -12.18 -9.00 10.85
N GLY A 55 -12.12 -7.93 11.66
CA GLY A 55 -11.74 -8.01 13.08
C GLY A 55 -10.23 -8.11 13.29
N ALA A 56 -9.42 -7.76 12.28
CA ALA A 56 -7.96 -7.79 12.32
C ALA A 56 -7.36 -6.63 11.51
N SER A 57 -6.12 -6.26 11.82
CA SER A 57 -5.40 -5.21 11.08
C SER A 57 -4.66 -5.81 9.90
N VAL A 58 -5.39 -6.11 8.83
CA VAL A 58 -4.85 -6.69 7.58
C VAL A 58 -4.30 -5.63 6.63
N LEU A 59 -4.81 -4.39 6.73
CA LEU A 59 -4.37 -3.23 5.97
C LEU A 59 -3.77 -2.16 6.89
N LYS A 60 -2.53 -1.72 6.60
CA LYS A 60 -1.79 -0.76 7.44
C LYS A 60 -1.09 0.28 6.57
N LEU A 61 -1.24 1.57 6.90
CA LEU A 61 -0.45 2.63 6.30
C LEU A 61 0.95 2.66 6.94
N LYS A 62 2.00 2.51 6.14
CA LYS A 62 3.40 2.52 6.61
C LYS A 62 4.34 3.12 5.58
N PHE A 63 5.52 3.54 6.01
CA PHE A 63 6.68 3.78 5.13
C PHE A 63 7.42 2.45 4.92
N PRO A 64 7.23 1.76 3.79
CA PRO A 64 7.71 0.38 3.67
C PRO A 64 9.21 0.28 3.38
N ILE A 65 9.83 1.38 2.93
CA ILE A 65 11.26 1.48 2.67
C ILE A 65 11.85 2.56 3.57
N THR A 66 12.84 2.19 4.36
CA THR A 66 13.58 3.13 5.21
C THR A 66 14.17 4.25 4.35
N HIS A 67 14.08 5.49 4.82
CA HIS A 67 14.57 6.71 4.16
C HIS A 67 13.77 7.18 2.92
N ILE A 68 12.71 6.46 2.52
CA ILE A 68 11.77 6.97 1.52
C ILE A 68 10.47 7.36 2.24
N ASN A 69 10.29 8.67 2.46
CA ASN A 69 9.16 9.25 3.18
C ASN A 69 7.90 9.36 2.31
N TYR A 70 7.54 8.27 1.64
CA TYR A 70 6.28 8.10 0.90
C TYR A 70 5.58 6.85 1.41
N ALA A 71 4.46 7.04 2.12
CA ALA A 71 3.73 5.92 2.67
C ALA A 71 2.94 5.18 1.58
N SER A 72 2.67 3.91 1.86
CA SER A 72 1.84 3.02 1.03
C SER A 72 0.88 2.28 1.96
N LEU A 73 -0.29 1.91 1.44
CA LEU A 73 -1.22 1.04 2.16
C LEU A 73 -0.77 -0.41 1.96
N LEU A 74 -0.37 -1.07 3.03
CA LEU A 74 0.21 -2.41 2.98
C LEU A 74 -0.83 -3.44 3.41
N PHE A 75 -1.03 -4.46 2.59
CA PHE A 75 -1.80 -5.65 2.92
C PHE A 75 -0.87 -6.79 3.31
N ASP A 76 -1.13 -7.38 4.47
CA ASP A 76 -0.40 -8.54 4.98
C ASP A 76 -1.34 -9.71 5.18
N ASN A 77 -1.18 -10.73 4.33
CA ASN A 77 -2.01 -11.92 4.35
C ASN A 77 -1.73 -12.81 5.57
N SER A 78 -0.56 -12.67 6.22
CA SER A 78 -0.26 -13.45 7.42
C SER A 78 -1.19 -13.10 8.60
N GLU A 79 -1.71 -11.88 8.62
CA GLU A 79 -2.64 -11.37 9.64
C GLU A 79 -4.08 -11.89 9.44
N LEU A 80 -4.37 -12.55 8.32
CA LEU A 80 -5.64 -13.25 8.08
C LEU A 80 -5.68 -14.65 8.75
N LYS A 81 -4.64 -15.06 9.48
CA LYS A 81 -4.55 -16.41 10.06
C LYS A 81 -5.37 -16.58 11.36
N ASP A 82 -6.08 -17.70 11.38
CA ASP A 82 -6.44 -18.53 12.55
C ASP A 82 -7.25 -17.90 13.69
N GLN A 83 -7.91 -16.76 13.48
CA GLN A 83 -9.18 -16.63 14.18
C GLN A 83 -10.10 -17.64 13.51
N ASN A 84 -10.46 -18.69 14.26
CA ASN A 84 -11.72 -19.38 14.06
C ASN A 84 -12.70 -18.30 13.61
N CYS A 85 -13.06 -18.31 12.32
CA CYS A 85 -14.30 -17.73 11.89
C CYS A 85 -15.31 -18.49 12.73
N ILE A 86 -15.59 -17.97 13.92
CA ILE A 86 -16.85 -18.20 14.59
C ILE A 86 -17.77 -17.64 13.53
N TRP A 87 -18.27 -18.55 12.69
CA TRP A 87 -19.43 -18.37 11.85
C TRP A 87 -20.52 -18.03 12.86
N LEU A 88 -20.53 -16.79 13.34
CA LEU A 88 -21.65 -16.24 14.05
C LEU A 88 -22.73 -16.29 12.98
N PRO A 89 -23.79 -17.10 13.15
CA PRO A 89 -24.78 -17.36 12.10
C PRO A 89 -25.58 -16.13 11.64
N ASN A 90 -25.15 -14.93 12.07
CA ASN A 90 -25.79 -13.65 11.89
C ASN A 90 -24.84 -12.61 11.28
N SER A 91 -23.67 -12.99 10.74
CA SER A 91 -22.84 -12.02 10.01
C SER A 91 -23.52 -11.62 8.70
N THR A 92 -23.74 -10.32 8.57
CA THR A 92 -24.27 -9.66 7.39
C THR A 92 -23.48 -10.07 6.14
N GLY A 93 -24.14 -10.29 5.00
CA GLY A 93 -23.51 -10.76 3.75
C GLY A 93 -22.32 -9.92 3.24
N GLN A 94 -22.16 -8.70 3.76
CA GLN A 94 -20.99 -7.86 3.55
C GLN A 94 -19.70 -8.46 4.14
N ARG A 95 -19.73 -9.06 5.34
CA ARG A 95 -18.56 -9.68 5.96
C ARG A 95 -18.10 -10.88 5.14
N ASP A 96 -19.04 -11.73 4.75
CA ASP A 96 -18.76 -12.93 3.97
C ASP A 96 -18.15 -12.55 2.61
N HIS A 97 -18.66 -11.50 1.96
CA HIS A 97 -18.10 -10.98 0.71
C HIS A 97 -16.65 -10.49 0.87
N VAL A 98 -16.36 -9.68 1.88
CA VAL A 98 -15.00 -9.16 2.13
C VAL A 98 -14.03 -10.30 2.42
N LEU A 99 -14.42 -11.25 3.29
CA LEU A 99 -13.59 -12.40 3.63
C LEU A 99 -13.33 -13.30 2.41
N GLN A 100 -14.34 -13.51 1.56
CA GLN A 100 -14.20 -14.26 0.31
C GLN A 100 -13.21 -13.58 -0.65
N GLN A 101 -13.31 -12.26 -0.84
CA GLN A 101 -12.37 -11.53 -1.69
C GLN A 101 -10.95 -11.61 -1.13
N LEU A 102 -10.78 -11.51 0.18
CA LEU A 102 -9.46 -11.61 0.82
C LEU A 102 -8.88 -13.04 0.76
N SER A 103 -9.71 -14.07 0.89
CA SER A 103 -9.27 -15.47 0.78
C SER A 103 -8.84 -15.82 -0.65
N MET A 104 -9.52 -15.26 -1.67
CA MET A 104 -9.10 -15.41 -3.06
C MET A 104 -7.69 -14.85 -3.31
N ILE A 105 -7.26 -13.81 -2.58
CA ILE A 105 -5.89 -13.29 -2.70
C ILE A 105 -4.89 -14.34 -2.20
N LYS A 106 -5.19 -14.99 -1.07
CA LYS A 106 -4.35 -16.01 -0.46
C LYS A 106 -4.17 -17.24 -1.35
N GLU A 107 -5.22 -17.67 -2.02
CA GLU A 107 -5.23 -18.88 -2.84
C GLU A 107 -4.61 -18.67 -4.23
N ASN A 108 -4.86 -17.52 -4.86
CA ASN A 108 -4.51 -17.32 -6.27
C ASN A 108 -3.09 -16.79 -6.50
N PHE A 109 -2.51 -16.05 -5.54
CA PHE A 109 -1.33 -15.25 -5.85
C PHE A 109 -0.02 -15.77 -5.25
N PHE A 110 -0.04 -16.66 -4.25
CA PHE A 110 1.14 -16.97 -3.43
C PHE A 110 1.87 -15.71 -2.88
N VAL A 111 1.26 -14.54 -3.00
CA VAL A 111 1.80 -13.25 -2.57
C VAL A 111 1.47 -13.08 -1.09
N GLN A 112 2.52 -12.96 -0.29
CA GLN A 112 2.37 -12.73 1.15
C GLN A 112 2.12 -11.25 1.46
N HIS A 113 2.64 -10.35 0.63
CA HIS A 113 2.65 -8.91 0.89
C HIS A 113 2.29 -8.12 -0.37
N ILE A 114 1.27 -7.27 -0.27
CA ILE A 114 0.87 -6.34 -1.33
C ILE A 114 1.03 -4.91 -0.79
N ALA A 115 1.64 -4.03 -1.59
CA ALA A 115 1.67 -2.59 -1.35
C ALA A 115 0.76 -1.90 -2.36
N ILE A 116 -0.23 -1.16 -1.90
CA ILE A 116 -1.03 -0.25 -2.71
C ILE A 116 -0.38 1.13 -2.68
N GLU A 117 0.13 1.54 -3.84
CA GLU A 117 0.73 2.84 -4.07
C GLU A 117 -0.31 3.81 -4.63
N LEU A 118 -0.60 4.87 -3.88
CA LEU A 118 -1.44 5.95 -4.36
C LEU A 118 -0.64 6.87 -5.29
N LEU A 119 -1.14 7.07 -6.50
CA LEU A 119 -0.62 7.96 -7.53
C LEU A 119 -1.46 9.25 -7.57
N ASP A 120 -0.91 10.30 -6.99
CA ASP A 120 -1.47 11.64 -6.84
C ASP A 120 -0.52 12.71 -7.42
N SER A 121 -0.89 13.98 -7.29
CA SER A 121 -0.06 15.12 -7.72
C SER A 121 1.29 15.22 -7.02
N HIS A 122 1.48 14.55 -5.89
CA HIS A 122 2.73 14.56 -5.10
C HIS A 122 3.66 13.40 -5.44
N THR A 123 3.17 12.43 -6.20
CA THR A 123 3.87 11.20 -6.56
C THR A 123 4.01 11.00 -8.06
N THR A 124 3.47 11.90 -8.89
CA THR A 124 3.52 11.80 -10.36
C THR A 124 4.03 13.08 -11.04
N LEU A 125 4.74 12.94 -12.16
CA LEU A 125 5.31 14.06 -12.95
C LEU A 125 4.34 14.62 -14.01
N SER A 126 3.42 13.79 -14.52
CA SER A 126 2.32 14.17 -15.42
C SER A 126 1.36 12.98 -15.62
N THR A 127 0.06 13.22 -15.35
CA THR A 127 -1.15 12.35 -15.47
C THR A 127 -1.11 10.86 -15.12
N SER A 128 0.04 10.21 -14.95
CA SER A 128 0.13 8.81 -14.51
C SER A 128 1.56 8.35 -14.18
N GLU A 129 2.60 9.05 -14.64
CA GLU A 129 3.98 8.58 -14.46
C GLU A 129 4.52 8.90 -13.05
N PRO A 130 4.93 7.91 -12.25
CA PRO A 130 5.45 8.19 -10.90
C PRO A 130 6.78 8.94 -10.94
N ILE A 131 7.02 9.82 -9.96
CA ILE A 131 8.30 10.51 -9.77
C ILE A 131 9.43 9.50 -9.48
N GLY A 132 10.68 9.87 -9.75
CA GLY A 132 11.82 8.95 -9.64
C GLY A 132 11.95 8.26 -8.28
N ILE A 133 11.75 8.99 -7.17
CA ILE A 133 11.81 8.41 -5.82
C ILE A 133 10.70 7.38 -5.56
N VAL A 134 9.49 7.60 -6.10
CA VAL A 134 8.37 6.66 -5.99
C VAL A 134 8.64 5.43 -6.86
N LYS A 135 9.12 5.61 -8.10
CA LYS A 135 9.55 4.48 -8.96
C LYS A 135 10.60 3.61 -8.26
N MET A 136 11.60 4.22 -7.64
CA MET A 136 12.63 3.52 -6.90
C MET A 136 12.05 2.76 -5.69
N LYS A 137 11.12 3.37 -4.93
CA LYS A 137 10.40 2.69 -3.84
C LYS A 137 9.67 1.44 -4.35
N MET A 138 8.90 1.58 -5.42
CA MET A 138 8.15 0.47 -6.01
C MET A 138 9.08 -0.67 -6.46
N ARG A 139 10.19 -0.33 -7.11
CA ARG A 139 11.21 -1.32 -7.53
C ARG A 139 11.82 -2.06 -6.33
N LEU A 140 12.17 -1.34 -5.26
CA LEU A 140 12.70 -1.92 -4.02
C LEU A 140 11.72 -2.89 -3.36
N LEU A 141 10.42 -2.58 -3.39
CA LEU A 141 9.38 -3.47 -2.89
C LEU A 141 9.29 -4.74 -3.73
N SER A 142 9.23 -4.61 -5.05
CA SER A 142 9.19 -5.77 -5.96
C SER A 142 10.41 -6.68 -5.81
N GLN A 143 11.61 -6.11 -5.64
CA GLN A 143 12.83 -6.88 -5.37
C GLN A 143 12.79 -7.66 -4.05
N ARG A 144 11.94 -7.26 -3.10
CA ARG A 144 11.69 -7.96 -1.84
C ARG A 144 10.51 -8.93 -1.90
N GLY A 145 10.00 -9.22 -3.11
CA GLY A 145 8.86 -10.11 -3.30
C GLY A 145 7.51 -9.50 -2.93
N TRP A 146 7.41 -8.18 -2.81
CA TRP A 146 6.13 -7.49 -2.64
C TRP A 146 5.49 -7.26 -3.99
N GLU A 147 4.19 -7.53 -4.09
CA GLU A 147 3.40 -7.06 -5.22
C GLU A 147 3.03 -5.59 -5.02
N VAL A 148 3.17 -4.77 -6.06
CA VAL A 148 2.86 -3.34 -5.98
C VAL A 148 1.68 -3.00 -6.89
N LYS A 149 0.54 -2.68 -6.27
CA LYS A 149 -0.66 -2.18 -6.94
C LYS A 149 -0.65 -0.66 -6.99
N LYS A 150 -1.28 -0.09 -8.00
CA LYS A 150 -1.34 1.37 -8.20
C LYS A 150 -2.79 1.82 -8.17
N VAL A 151 -3.08 2.83 -7.37
CA VAL A 151 -4.40 3.48 -7.31
C VAL A 151 -4.22 4.95 -7.65
N HIS A 152 -5.02 5.50 -8.55
CA HIS A 152 -4.95 6.93 -8.83
C HIS A 152 -5.81 7.73 -7.85
N SER A 153 -5.39 8.95 -7.49
CA SER A 153 -6.19 9.83 -6.62
C SER A 153 -7.58 10.09 -7.19
N LYS A 154 -7.70 10.16 -8.52
CA LYS A 154 -8.98 10.30 -9.22
C LYS A 154 -9.95 9.16 -8.90
N ASP A 155 -9.47 7.93 -8.75
CA ASP A 155 -10.32 6.78 -8.41
C ASP A 155 -10.85 6.90 -6.98
N VAL A 156 -10.01 7.40 -6.07
CA VAL A 156 -10.40 7.72 -4.68
C VAL A 156 -11.40 8.87 -4.64
N GLU A 157 -11.17 9.93 -5.41
CA GLU A 157 -12.06 11.08 -5.54
C GLU A 157 -13.42 10.69 -6.11
N ASN A 158 -13.45 9.76 -7.07
CA ASN A 158 -14.69 9.22 -7.66
C ASN A 158 -15.56 8.46 -6.63
N CYS A 159 -14.98 7.99 -5.52
CA CYS A 159 -15.76 7.43 -4.42
C CYS A 159 -16.53 8.49 -3.62
N GLN A 160 -16.27 9.79 -3.83
CA GLN A 160 -16.98 10.90 -3.18
C GLN A 160 -17.03 10.82 -1.64
N GLY A 161 -16.01 10.20 -1.02
CA GLY A 161 -15.97 9.98 0.43
C GLY A 161 -16.86 8.84 0.93
N ASP A 162 -17.48 8.05 0.06
CA ASP A 162 -18.18 6.83 0.46
C ASP A 162 -17.18 5.74 0.88
N VAL A 163 -17.15 5.47 2.18
CA VAL A 163 -16.27 4.47 2.81
C VAL A 163 -16.50 3.07 2.24
N GLN A 164 -17.73 2.71 1.85
CA GLN A 164 -17.99 1.40 1.23
C GLN A 164 -17.44 1.32 -0.19
N ALA A 165 -17.58 2.40 -0.97
CA ALA A 165 -16.98 2.48 -2.29
C ALA A 165 -15.45 2.42 -2.22
N LEU A 166 -14.84 3.08 -1.22
CA LEU A 166 -13.39 3.04 -0.96
C LEU A 166 -12.91 1.63 -0.57
N ALA A 167 -13.64 0.95 0.31
CA ALA A 167 -13.35 -0.44 0.65
C ALA A 167 -13.44 -1.36 -0.58
N THR A 168 -14.45 -1.15 -1.41
CA THR A 168 -14.63 -1.91 -2.66
C THR A 168 -13.49 -1.64 -3.65
N LEU A 169 -13.06 -0.38 -3.79
CA LEU A 169 -11.90 0.00 -4.60
C LEU A 169 -10.64 -0.75 -4.14
N ILE A 170 -10.36 -0.75 -2.83
CA ILE A 170 -9.20 -1.46 -2.27
C ILE A 170 -9.28 -2.95 -2.57
N LEU A 171 -10.42 -3.60 -2.31
CA LEU A 171 -10.56 -5.05 -2.52
C LEU A 171 -10.45 -5.43 -3.99
N ASN A 172 -11.00 -4.62 -4.90
CA ASN A 172 -10.84 -4.80 -6.34
C ASN A 172 -9.36 -4.72 -6.74
N GLU A 173 -8.60 -3.77 -6.20
CA GLU A 173 -7.17 -3.65 -6.51
C GLU A 173 -6.34 -4.81 -5.96
N LEU A 174 -6.66 -5.27 -4.76
CA LEU A 174 -6.00 -6.42 -4.17
C LEU A 174 -6.25 -7.72 -4.95
N THR A 175 -7.41 -7.85 -5.60
CA THR A 175 -7.81 -9.07 -6.34
C THR A 175 -7.48 -9.03 -7.84
N LYS A 176 -7.12 -7.86 -8.40
CA LYS A 176 -6.66 -7.74 -9.79
C LYS A 176 -5.41 -8.59 -10.02
N VAL A 177 -5.36 -9.35 -11.10
CA VAL A 177 -4.15 -10.07 -11.51
C VAL A 177 -3.16 -9.09 -12.14
N SER A 178 -1.92 -9.07 -11.66
CA SER A 178 -0.83 -8.38 -12.38
C SER A 178 -0.36 -9.27 -13.53
N ILE A 179 -0.62 -8.86 -14.78
CA ILE A 179 -0.18 -9.57 -16.00
C ILE A 179 1.26 -9.18 -16.32
#